data_AF-A0A5J4QCZ4-F1
#
_entry.id   AF-A0A5J4QCZ4-F1
#
_cell.length_a   1.000
_cell.length_b   1.000
_cell.length_c   1.000
_cell.angle_alpha   90.00
_cell.angle_beta   90.00
_cell.angle_gamma   90.00
#
_symmetry.space_group_name_H-M   'P 1'
#
loop_
_entity.id
_entity.type
_entity.pdbx_description
1 polymer ?
#
loop_
_entity_poly.entity_id
_entity_poly.type
_entity_poly.pdbx_seq_one_letter_code
_entity_poly.pdbx_strand_id
1 'polypeptide(L)' 'MEQKFCQSCAMPLTDAALIGTNVDGSTNEDYWVMS' A
#
# COMPACT_ATOMS: atom_id res chain seq x y z
N MET A 1 13.14 -11.26 1.32
CA MET A 1 12.20 -10.12 1.35
C MET A 1 10.94 -10.61 0.69
N GLU A 2 9.86 -10.75 1.44
CA GLU A 2 8.56 -11.05 0.86
C GLU A 2 8.07 -9.77 0.18
N GLN A 3 7.88 -9.81 -1.15
CA GLN A 3 7.33 -8.69 -1.88
C GLN A 3 5.83 -8.62 -1.57
N LYS A 4 5.40 -7.54 -0.91
CA LYS A 4 3.98 -7.29 -0.64
C LYS A 4 3.32 -6.78 -1.92
N PHE A 5 2.13 -7.29 -2.21
CA PHE A 5 1.31 -6.88 -3.35
C PHE A 5 0.02 -6.26 -2.86
N CYS A 6 -0.41 -5.16 -3.50
CA CYS A 6 -1.66 -4.50 -3.18
C CYS A 6 -2.83 -5.48 -3.36
N GLN A 7 -3.66 -5.63 -2.33
CA GLN A 7 -4.78 -6.58 -2.34
C GLN A 7 -5.90 -6.20 -3.34
N SER A 8 -5.89 -4.98 -3.86
CA SER A 8 -6.90 -4.52 -4.83
C SER A 8 -6.49 -4.70 -6.28
N CYS A 9 -5.20 -4.58 -6.60
CA CYS A 9 -4.72 -4.54 -7.99
C CYS A 9 -3.51 -5.44 -8.27
N ALA A 10 -3.03 -6.20 -7.28
CA ALA A 10 -1.88 -7.10 -7.37
C ALA A 10 -0.58 -6.43 -7.86
N MET A 11 -0.49 -5.10 -7.74
CA MET A 11 0.71 -4.35 -8.07
C MET A 11 1.68 -4.36 -6.87
N PRO A 12 3.01 -4.44 -7.11
CA PRO A 12 3.99 -4.56 -6.04
C PRO A 12 4.07 -3.26 -5.23
N LEU A 13 3.98 -3.36 -3.90
CA LEU A 13 4.04 -2.25 -2.95
C LEU A 13 5.50 -1.77 -2.78
N THR A 14 6.08 -1.23 -3.84
CA THR A 14 7.47 -0.75 -3.87
C THR A 14 7.61 0.74 -3.63
N ASP A 15 6.54 1.51 -3.83
CA ASP A 15 6.57 2.95 -3.74
C ASP A 15 5.78 3.44 -2.52
N ALA A 16 6.50 4.01 -1.55
CA ALA A 16 5.93 4.49 -0.29
C ALA A 16 4.92 5.64 -0.48
N ALA A 17 5.01 6.40 -1.58
CA ALA A 17 4.10 7.50 -1.85
C ALA A 17 2.72 7.03 -2.34
N LEU A 18 2.62 5.77 -2.80
CA LEU A 18 1.37 5.15 -3.20
C LEU A 18 0.70 4.37 -2.05
N ILE A 19 1.36 4.19 -0.90
CA ILE A 19 0.82 3.41 0.21
C ILE A 19 -0.28 4.21 0.92
N GLY A 20 -1.45 3.59 1.10
CA GLY A 20 -2.59 4.25 1.76
C GLY A 20 -2.27 4.61 3.21
N THR A 21 -3.06 5.50 3.80
CA THR A 21 -2.97 5.84 5.22
C THR A 21 -4.23 5.38 5.93
N ASN A 22 -4.07 4.68 7.05
CA ASN A 22 -5.19 4.32 7.90
C ASN A 22 -5.78 5.56 8.59
N VAL A 23 -6.96 5.43 9.16
CA VAL A 23 -7.66 6.53 9.86
C VAL A 23 -6.85 7.06 11.05
N ASP A 24 -6.04 6.19 11.68
CA ASP A 24 -5.14 6.56 12.78
C ASP A 24 -3.84 7.24 12.31
N GLY A 25 -3.64 7.41 11.00
CA GLY A 25 -2.46 8.06 10.43
C GLY A 25 -1.27 7.14 10.18
N SER A 26 -1.36 5.85 10.53
CA SER A 26 -0.35 4.85 10.16
C SER A 26 -0.42 4.48 8.67
N THR A 27 0.71 4.11 8.09
CA THR A 27 0.79 3.67 6.69
C THR A 27 0.18 2.27 6.53
N ASN A 28 -0.65 2.07 5.52
CA ASN A 28 -1.34 0.82 5.23
C ASN A 28 -0.55 -0.02 4.24
N GLU A 29 0.18 -1.00 4.75
CA GLU A 29 1.10 -1.84 3.96
C GLU A 29 0.40 -2.87 3.03
N ASP A 30 -0.93 -2.85 2.92
CA ASP A 30 -1.72 -3.81 2.15
C ASP A 30 -2.47 -3.18 0.97
N TYR A 31 -2.62 -1.85 0.98
CA TYR A 31 -3.43 -1.11 0.02
C TYR A 31 -2.71 0.14 -0.52
N TRP A 32 -2.92 0.42 -1.81
CA TRP A 32 -2.51 1.69 -2.41
C TRP A 32 -3.60 2.75 -2.32
N VAL A 33 -3.20 4.01 -2.13
CA VAL A 33 -4.05 5.17 -2.43
C VAL A 33 -4.14 5.28 -3.95
N MET A 34 -5.34 5.01 -4.48
CA MET A 34 -5.68 5.46 -5.82
C MET A 34 -5.99 6.95 -5.73
N SER A 35 -5.03 7.77 -6.15
CA SER A 35 -5.27 9.21 -6.35
C SER A 35 -6.29 9.47 -7.44
#